data_AF-A0AA96P6R9-F1
#
_entry.id   AF-A0AA96P6R9-F1
#
_cell.length_a   1.000
_cell.length_b   1.000
_cell.length_c   1.000
_cell.angle_alpha   90.00
_cell.angle_beta   90.00
_cell.angle_gamma   90.00
#
_symmetry.space_group_name_H-M   'P 1'
#
loop_
_entity.id
_entity.type
_entity.pdbx_description
1 polymer ?
#
loop_
_entity_poly.entity_id
_entity_poly.type
_entity_poly.pdbx_seq_one_letter_code
_entity_poly.pdbx_strand_id
1 'polypeptide(L)'
;MRRRPVHGCRTCLEHFGESESFAIYQWSAKGRPVIATFEAYGWPFEIFVSSTPVQDQTGWRHFEVEKRLLTLGGPTFHTAICALRAEGVKTEPAFARALKLERDPYTALYNLFSTSDDQLNAVLRAQGFAV
;
A
#
# COMPACT_ATOMS: atom_id res chain seq x y z
N MET A 1 -19.04 11.96 -18.54
CA MET A 1 -19.07 10.85 -17.55
C MET A 1 -20.02 11.23 -16.42
N ARG A 2 -21.08 10.44 -16.16
CA ARG A 2 -22.09 10.76 -15.13
C ARG A 2 -21.58 10.35 -13.75
N ARG A 3 -21.32 11.34 -12.89
CA ARG A 3 -21.07 11.20 -11.44
C ARG A 3 -22.36 10.68 -10.79
N ARG A 4 -22.38 9.45 -10.28
CA ARG A 4 -23.51 8.90 -9.50
C ARG A 4 -23.22 9.08 -8.01
N PRO A 5 -24.24 9.34 -7.16
CA PRO A 5 -24.03 9.57 -5.73
C PRO A 5 -23.61 8.26 -5.05
N VAL A 6 -22.64 8.34 -4.15
CA VAL A 6 -22.04 7.19 -3.46
C VAL A 6 -22.45 7.24 -1.99
N HIS A 7 -23.19 6.23 -1.52
CA HIS A 7 -23.44 5.99 -0.10
C HIS A 7 -22.17 5.32 0.47
N GLY A 8 -21.31 6.08 1.13
CA GLY A 8 -20.07 5.50 1.70
C GLY A 8 -19.09 6.46 2.36
N CYS A 9 -19.24 7.78 2.21
CA CYS A 9 -18.30 8.73 2.82
C CYS A 9 -18.97 10.01 3.32
N ARG A 10 -19.92 9.85 4.26
CA ARG A 10 -20.67 10.98 4.84
C ARG A 10 -19.74 11.98 5.55
N THR A 11 -18.77 11.51 6.31
CA THR A 11 -17.80 12.35 7.04
C THR A 11 -16.95 13.21 6.11
N CYS A 12 -16.46 12.67 4.99
CA CYS A 12 -15.67 13.47 4.04
C CYS A 12 -16.52 14.56 3.39
N LEU A 13 -17.79 14.25 3.07
CA LEU A 13 -18.72 15.23 2.53
C LEU A 13 -19.05 16.32 3.56
N GLU A 14 -19.27 15.96 4.82
CA GLU A 14 -19.59 16.90 5.91
C GLU A 14 -18.46 17.87 6.22
N HIS A 15 -17.20 17.42 6.16
CA HIS A 15 -16.06 18.26 6.55
C HIS A 15 -15.36 18.96 5.39
N PHE A 16 -15.40 18.39 4.19
CA PHE A 16 -14.60 18.87 3.06
C PHE A 16 -15.40 19.10 1.78
N GLY A 17 -16.72 18.86 1.79
CA GLY A 17 -17.56 18.97 0.61
C GLY A 17 -17.62 20.35 -0.05
N GLU A 18 -17.26 21.41 0.70
CA GLU A 18 -17.22 22.80 0.22
C GLU A 18 -15.83 23.23 -0.31
N SER A 19 -14.81 22.37 -0.20
CA SER A 19 -13.48 22.67 -0.75
C SER A 19 -13.51 22.64 -2.28
N GLU A 20 -12.86 23.62 -2.93
CA GLU A 20 -12.80 23.73 -4.40
C GLU A 20 -12.19 22.50 -5.07
N SER A 21 -11.30 21.80 -4.37
CA SER A 21 -10.62 20.58 -4.85
C SER A 21 -11.33 19.28 -4.43
N PHE A 22 -12.46 19.36 -3.74
CA PHE A 22 -13.18 18.17 -3.29
C PHE A 22 -13.78 17.38 -4.46
N ALA A 23 -13.50 16.07 -4.49
CA ALA A 23 -14.18 15.14 -5.37
C ALA A 23 -14.46 13.82 -4.65
N ILE A 24 -15.63 13.26 -4.93
CA ILE A 24 -16.01 11.91 -4.49
C ILE A 24 -16.53 11.12 -5.67
N TYR A 25 -16.01 9.91 -5.86
CA TYR A 25 -16.40 9.04 -6.95
C TYR A 25 -16.19 7.57 -6.60
N GLN A 26 -16.93 6.69 -7.30
CA GLN A 26 -16.84 5.25 -7.09
C GLN A 26 -16.10 4.60 -8.26
N TRP A 27 -15.08 3.80 -7.97
CA TRP A 27 -14.41 3.00 -9.00
C TRP A 27 -15.31 1.87 -9.49
N SER A 28 -15.16 1.51 -10.76
CA SER A 28 -15.86 0.38 -11.38
C SER A 28 -15.21 -0.98 -11.13
N ALA A 29 -14.08 -1.02 -10.42
CA ALA A 29 -13.38 -2.24 -10.06
C ALA A 29 -14.18 -3.11 -9.06
N LYS A 30 -13.76 -4.38 -8.90
CA LYS A 30 -14.32 -5.30 -7.91
C LYS A 30 -14.26 -4.68 -6.50
N GLY A 31 -15.33 -4.83 -5.73
CA GLY A 31 -15.47 -4.19 -4.41
C GLY A 31 -15.97 -2.75 -4.46
N ARG A 32 -16.02 -2.13 -5.66
CA ARG A 32 -16.55 -0.78 -5.91
C ARG A 32 -16.12 0.26 -4.87
N PRO A 33 -14.81 0.43 -4.64
CA PRO A 33 -14.34 1.35 -3.63
C PRO A 33 -14.72 2.79 -3.97
N VAL A 34 -14.90 3.60 -2.94
CA VAL A 34 -15.16 5.03 -3.03
C VAL A 34 -13.87 5.76 -2.78
N ILE A 35 -13.53 6.70 -3.66
CA ILE A 35 -12.40 7.60 -3.49
C ILE A 35 -12.94 8.97 -3.14
N ALA A 36 -12.41 9.57 -2.09
CA ALA A 36 -12.60 10.97 -1.76
C ALA A 36 -11.25 11.69 -1.85
N THR A 37 -11.18 12.74 -2.65
CA THR A 37 -9.99 13.60 -2.77
C THR A 37 -10.32 15.00 -2.30
N PHE A 38 -9.39 15.66 -1.63
CA PHE A 38 -9.52 17.04 -1.17
C PHE A 38 -8.14 17.61 -0.85
N GLU A 39 -8.04 18.93 -0.70
CA GLU A 39 -6.84 19.57 -0.16
C GLU A 39 -7.07 20.03 1.27
N ALA A 40 -6.06 19.84 2.13
CA ALA A 40 -6.04 20.38 3.49
C ALA A 40 -4.60 20.77 3.86
N TYR A 41 -4.42 21.89 4.55
CA TYR A 41 -3.10 22.38 4.98
C TYR A 41 -2.06 22.52 3.85
N GLY A 42 -2.51 22.75 2.60
CA GLY A 42 -1.63 22.81 1.43
C GLY A 42 -1.20 21.46 0.86
N TRP A 43 -1.79 20.35 1.31
CA TRP A 43 -1.51 19.00 0.84
C TRP A 43 -2.73 18.38 0.15
N PRO A 44 -2.54 17.66 -0.97
CA PRO A 44 -3.59 16.83 -1.55
C PRO A 44 -3.74 15.53 -0.73
N PHE A 45 -4.97 15.24 -0.33
CA PHE A 45 -5.36 14.01 0.33
C PHE A 45 -6.21 13.16 -0.60
N GLU A 46 -6.01 11.84 -0.52
CA GLU A 46 -6.88 10.83 -1.12
C GLU A 46 -7.25 9.80 -0.06
N ILE A 47 -8.54 9.55 0.11
CA ILE A 47 -9.07 8.54 1.02
C ILE A 47 -9.71 7.44 0.17
N PHE A 48 -9.16 6.24 0.30
CA PHE A 48 -9.70 5.01 -0.27
C PHE A 48 -10.65 4.34 0.72
N VAL A 49 -11.91 4.17 0.33
CA VAL A 49 -12.94 3.52 1.16
C VAL A 49 -13.43 2.25 0.47
N SER A 50 -13.36 1.14 1.19
CA SER A 50 -13.87 -0.16 0.74
C SER A 50 -14.79 -0.75 1.79
N SER A 51 -15.74 -1.59 1.36
CA SER A 51 -16.52 -2.43 2.27
C SER A 51 -15.69 -3.58 2.87
N THR A 52 -14.50 -3.84 2.34
CA THR A 52 -13.55 -4.81 2.90
C THR A 52 -12.90 -4.24 4.16
N PRO A 53 -12.91 -4.96 5.29
CA PRO A 53 -12.20 -4.54 6.50
C PRO A 53 -10.72 -4.25 6.23
N VAL A 54 -10.15 -3.25 6.89
CA VAL A 54 -8.78 -2.77 6.62
C VAL A 54 -7.75 -3.91 6.67
N GLN A 55 -7.84 -4.79 7.67
CA GLN A 55 -6.94 -5.95 7.81
C GLN A 55 -6.97 -6.94 6.63
N ASP A 56 -8.04 -6.92 5.84
CA ASP A 56 -8.24 -7.80 4.69
C ASP A 56 -7.98 -7.11 3.35
N GLN A 57 -7.72 -5.81 3.36
CA GLN A 57 -7.38 -5.07 2.16
C GLN A 57 -5.95 -5.42 1.71
N THR A 58 -5.79 -5.73 0.42
CA THR A 58 -4.48 -6.07 -0.17
C THR A 58 -3.42 -5.01 0.10
N GLY A 59 -3.75 -3.72 -0.10
CA GLY A 59 -2.81 -2.63 0.15
C GLY A 59 -2.37 -2.52 1.61
N TRP A 60 -3.27 -2.79 2.56
CA TRP A 60 -2.91 -2.84 3.98
C TRP A 60 -1.97 -4.01 4.29
N ARG A 61 -2.23 -5.18 3.72
CA ARG A 61 -1.37 -6.36 3.91
C ARG A 61 0.02 -6.17 3.30
N HIS A 62 0.11 -5.54 2.14
CA HIS A 62 1.39 -5.13 1.53
C HIS A 62 2.14 -4.16 2.43
N PHE A 63 1.48 -3.09 2.89
CA PHE A 63 2.08 -2.12 3.80
C PHE A 63 2.64 -2.77 5.08
N GLU A 64 1.87 -3.65 5.73
CA GLU A 64 2.31 -4.32 6.96
C GLU A 64 3.51 -5.25 6.73
N VAL A 65 3.53 -6.03 5.64
CA VAL A 65 4.67 -6.91 5.37
C VAL A 65 5.92 -6.15 4.96
N GLU A 66 5.79 -5.07 4.18
CA GLU A 66 6.89 -4.18 3.82
C GLU A 66 7.50 -3.54 5.06
N LYS A 67 6.68 -3.03 5.97
CA LYS A 67 7.10 -2.48 7.26
C LYS A 67 7.84 -3.50 8.12
N ARG A 68 7.34 -4.74 8.18
CA ARG A 68 8.00 -5.84 8.92
C ARG A 68 9.36 -6.18 8.29
N LEU A 69 9.43 -6.31 6.97
CA LEU A 69 10.67 -6.58 6.25
C LEU A 69 11.72 -5.46 6.43
N LEU A 70 11.30 -4.20 6.42
CA LEU A 70 12.21 -3.06 6.69
C LEU A 70 12.71 -3.07 8.13
N THR A 71 11.84 -3.39 9.10
CA THR A 71 12.22 -3.49 10.51
C THR A 71 13.23 -4.62 10.74
N LEU A 72 12.93 -5.81 10.23
CA LEU A 72 13.76 -7.00 10.39
C LEU A 72 15.07 -6.90 9.61
N GLY A 73 15.00 -6.43 8.35
CA GLY A 73 16.14 -6.30 7.44
C GLY A 73 17.12 -5.18 7.79
N GLY A 74 16.71 -4.26 8.66
CA GLY A 74 17.55 -3.18 9.17
C GLY A 74 18.09 -2.22 8.09
N PRO A 75 19.15 -1.45 8.42
CA PRO A 75 19.67 -0.40 7.54
C PRO A 75 20.16 -0.88 6.18
N THR A 76 20.71 -2.10 6.10
CA THR A 76 21.25 -2.66 4.86
C THR A 76 20.13 -2.99 3.87
N PHE A 77 19.06 -3.64 4.34
CA PHE A 77 17.88 -3.89 3.51
C PHE A 77 17.18 -2.59 3.13
N HIS A 78 16.99 -1.67 4.08
CA HIS A 78 16.39 -0.36 3.80
C HIS A 78 17.16 0.40 2.70
N THR A 79 18.49 0.40 2.76
CA THR A 79 19.34 1.04 1.73
C THR A 79 19.14 0.39 0.36
N ALA A 80 19.05 -0.94 0.29
CA ALA A 80 18.78 -1.65 -0.97
C ALA A 80 17.42 -1.28 -1.56
N ILE A 81 16.37 -1.17 -0.72
CA ILE A 81 15.04 -0.74 -1.17
C ILE A 81 15.07 0.72 -1.65
N CYS A 82 15.72 1.63 -0.94
CA CYS A 82 15.87 3.02 -1.36
C CYS A 82 16.59 3.15 -2.72
N ALA A 83 17.66 2.37 -2.94
CA ALA A 83 18.38 2.37 -4.21
C ALA A 83 17.48 1.94 -5.38
N LEU A 84 16.72 0.85 -5.21
CA LEU A 84 15.76 0.39 -6.21
C LEU A 84 14.63 1.42 -6.44
N ARG A 85 14.14 2.05 -5.37
CA ARG A 85 13.12 3.11 -5.46
C ARG A 85 13.65 4.34 -6.21
N ALA A 86 14.93 4.69 -6.05
CA ALA A 86 15.59 5.78 -6.76
C ALA A 86 15.79 5.49 -8.25
N GLU A 87 15.91 4.22 -8.64
CA GLU A 87 15.89 3.77 -10.05
C GLU A 87 14.49 3.86 -10.69
N GLY A 88 13.47 4.30 -9.95
CA GLY A 88 12.09 4.38 -10.44
C GLY A 88 11.30 3.07 -10.31
N VAL A 89 11.86 2.05 -9.67
CA VAL A 89 11.14 0.81 -9.37
C VAL A 89 10.02 1.12 -8.37
N LYS A 90 8.81 0.61 -8.63
CA LYS A 90 7.67 0.74 -7.70
C LYS A 90 7.95 -0.04 -6.41
N THR A 91 7.20 0.25 -5.36
CA THR A 91 7.45 -0.29 -4.01
C THR A 91 7.42 -1.82 -4.00
N GLU A 92 6.30 -2.45 -4.34
CA GLU A 92 6.17 -3.89 -4.28
C GLU A 92 7.21 -4.62 -5.17
N PRO A 93 7.46 -4.18 -6.44
CA PRO A 93 8.54 -4.72 -7.25
C PRO A 93 9.95 -4.51 -6.69
N ALA A 94 10.21 -3.42 -5.95
CA ALA A 94 11.51 -3.20 -5.32
C ALA A 94 11.78 -4.24 -4.23
N PHE A 95 10.79 -4.53 -3.37
CA PHE A 95 10.92 -5.61 -2.38
C PHE A 95 11.07 -6.97 -3.06
N ALA A 96 10.24 -7.28 -4.06
CA ALA A 96 10.34 -8.54 -4.79
C ALA A 96 11.71 -8.72 -5.45
N ARG A 97 12.28 -7.66 -6.05
CA ARG A 97 13.61 -7.68 -6.67
C ARG A 97 14.72 -7.82 -5.63
N ALA A 98 14.67 -7.10 -4.52
CA ALA A 98 15.66 -7.20 -3.44
C ALA A 98 15.66 -8.61 -2.81
N LEU A 99 14.48 -9.22 -2.66
CA LEU A 99 14.32 -10.55 -2.08
C LEU A 99 14.40 -11.69 -3.11
N LYS A 100 14.61 -11.37 -4.40
CA LYS A 100 14.60 -12.31 -5.54
C LYS A 100 13.38 -13.24 -5.56
N LEU A 101 12.19 -12.66 -5.32
CA LEU A 101 10.94 -13.41 -5.39
C LEU A 101 10.60 -13.73 -6.86
N GLU A 102 10.37 -15.00 -7.18
CA GLU A 102 10.15 -15.48 -8.56
C GLU A 102 8.74 -15.23 -9.11
N ARG A 103 7.79 -14.86 -8.24
CA ARG A 103 6.38 -14.63 -8.60
C ARG A 103 6.10 -13.16 -8.85
N ASP A 104 4.94 -12.89 -9.43
CA ASP A 104 4.36 -11.54 -9.50
C ASP A 104 4.55 -10.80 -8.16
N PRO A 105 5.16 -9.59 -8.14
CA PRO A 105 5.53 -8.89 -6.91
C PRO A 105 4.37 -8.70 -5.93
N TYR A 106 3.19 -8.38 -6.46
CA TYR A 106 2.00 -8.16 -5.64
C TYR A 106 1.57 -9.46 -4.95
N THR A 107 1.49 -10.55 -5.70
CA THR A 107 1.14 -11.87 -5.14
C THR A 107 2.20 -12.37 -4.17
N ALA A 108 3.48 -12.17 -4.49
CA ALA A 108 4.59 -12.62 -3.68
C ALA A 108 4.60 -11.94 -2.30
N LEU A 109 4.49 -10.61 -2.25
CA LEU A 109 4.39 -9.87 -1.00
C LEU A 109 3.10 -10.18 -0.24
N TYR A 110 1.97 -10.32 -0.94
CA TYR A 110 0.71 -10.67 -0.28
C TYR A 110 0.82 -11.98 0.49
N ASN A 111 1.49 -12.99 -0.07
CA ASN A 111 1.68 -14.28 0.59
C ASN A 111 2.61 -14.21 1.82
N LEU A 112 3.56 -13.27 1.83
CA LEU A 112 4.46 -13.07 2.97
C LEU A 112 3.74 -12.47 4.19
N PHE A 113 2.59 -11.81 4.01
CA PHE A 113 1.83 -11.21 5.11
C PHE A 113 1.52 -12.22 6.23
N SER A 114 1.16 -13.45 5.87
CA SER A 114 0.81 -14.51 6.82
C SER A 114 2.00 -15.30 7.38
N THR A 115 3.23 -14.93 7.02
CA THR A 115 4.44 -15.62 7.52
C THR A 115 4.91 -15.04 8.84
N SER A 116 5.59 -15.85 9.66
CA SER A 116 6.19 -15.40 10.93
C SER A 116 7.45 -14.58 10.70
N ASP A 117 7.90 -13.82 11.71
CA ASP A 117 9.15 -13.06 11.62
C ASP A 117 10.37 -13.98 11.41
N ASP A 118 10.36 -15.20 11.97
CA ASP A 118 11.41 -16.20 11.70
C ASP A 118 11.47 -16.59 10.22
N GLN A 119 10.31 -16.76 9.58
CA GLN A 119 10.22 -17.04 8.15
C GLN A 119 10.69 -15.84 7.31
N LEU A 120 10.30 -14.62 7.69
CA LEU A 120 10.78 -13.40 7.03
C LEU A 120 12.29 -13.22 7.17
N ASN A 121 12.84 -13.49 8.35
CA ASN A 121 14.28 -13.49 8.60
C ASN A 121 15.00 -14.52 7.74
N ALA A 122 14.44 -15.72 7.59
CA ALA A 122 15.00 -16.73 6.68
C ALA A 122 15.05 -16.24 5.23
N VAL A 123 14.00 -15.56 4.76
CA VAL A 123 13.95 -14.95 3.42
C VAL A 123 15.02 -13.86 3.26
N LEU A 124 15.19 -13.00 4.27
CA LEU A 124 16.21 -11.94 4.28
C LEU A 124 17.64 -12.53 4.28
N ARG A 125 17.92 -13.51 5.15
CA ARG A 125 19.24 -14.19 5.20
C ARG A 125 19.58 -14.92 3.91
N ALA A 126 18.59 -15.54 3.26
CA ALA A 126 18.79 -16.21 1.97
C ALA A 126 19.28 -15.26 0.88
N GLN A 127 19.05 -13.94 1.03
CA GLN A 127 19.55 -12.91 0.11
C GLN A 127 20.76 -12.12 0.64
N GLY A 128 21.34 -12.54 1.76
CA GLY A 128 22.56 -11.95 2.32
C GLY A 128 22.32 -10.71 3.19
N PHE A 129 21.07 -10.43 3.60
CA PHE A 129 20.81 -9.38 4.58
C PHE A 129 21.09 -9.88 5.99
N ALA A 130 21.82 -9.08 6.76
CA ALA A 130 22.11 -9.35 8.16
C ALA A 130 20.87 -9.03 9.01
N VAL A 131 20.30 -10.07 9.63
CA VAL A 131 19.10 -10.03 10.47
C VAL A 131 19.24 -10.96 11.66
#